data_AF-A0AAU2GM06-F1
#
_entry.id   AF-A0AAU2GM06-F1
#
_cell.length_a   1.000
_cell.length_b   1.000
_cell.length_c   1.000
_cell.angle_alpha   90.00
_cell.angle_beta   90.00
_cell.angle_gamma   90.00
#
_symmetry.space_group_name_H-M   'P 1'
#
loop_
_entity.id
_entity.type
_entity.pdbx_description
1 polymer ?
#
loop_
_entity_poly.entity_id
_entity_poly.type
_entity_poly.pdbx_seq_one_letter_code
_entity_poly.pdbx_strand_id
1 'polypeptide(L)'
;MKTEAPATARGVVAGFLESPVVGMAPWIIFSLLVGPGRFEIAVVLALAATIVLVAAGRIINKGSTWKLLEIADLVFFAVMAVIGALASDGTRRWLETYAGEVSNIALVLIAFGSMAVRVPFTLQYAREQVDPEYWHTPTFLRTNYYITGVWGLAFLVAAAAGAYGDLVLHNPNNIWTGWIIQILAIVAALRFTAWYPDVARARALRAAGRPGPEPPHLAGMFLPLAGLLVPIGIAVLIFDDNVWWLGVALIVGGSLLTKALTARN
;
A
#
# COMPACT_ATOMS: atom_id res chain seq x y z
N MET A 1 -22.82 -7.56 29.01
CA MET A 1 -22.19 -8.37 27.96
C MET A 1 -23.03 -8.20 26.69
N LYS A 2 -22.57 -7.41 25.72
CA LYS A 2 -23.18 -7.38 24.38
C LYS A 2 -22.59 -8.56 23.62
N THR A 3 -23.43 -9.55 23.33
CA THR A 3 -23.11 -10.70 22.48
C THR A 3 -22.84 -10.17 21.07
N GLU A 4 -21.59 -10.21 20.62
CA GLU A 4 -21.25 -9.92 19.23
C GLU A 4 -21.92 -10.98 18.35
N ALA A 5 -22.91 -10.56 17.55
CA ALA A 5 -23.47 -11.43 16.53
C ALA A 5 -22.38 -11.78 15.51
N PRO A 6 -22.31 -13.04 15.03
CA PRO A 6 -21.29 -13.43 14.06
C PRO A 6 -21.42 -12.57 12.80
N ALA A 7 -20.32 -11.94 12.39
CA ALA A 7 -20.27 -11.11 11.19
C ALA A 7 -20.76 -11.93 9.99
N THR A 8 -21.86 -11.50 9.38
CA THR A 8 -22.36 -12.14 8.16
C THR A 8 -21.32 -12.02 7.05
N ALA A 9 -21.20 -13.00 6.14
CA ALA A 9 -20.22 -12.97 5.05
C ALA A 9 -20.28 -11.66 4.22
N ARG A 10 -21.47 -11.05 4.09
CA ARG A 10 -21.62 -9.72 3.48
C ARG A 10 -20.93 -8.60 4.28
N GLY A 11 -21.00 -8.62 5.61
CA GLY A 11 -20.33 -7.64 6.46
C GLY A 11 -18.81 -7.75 6.43
N VAL A 12 -18.27 -8.96 6.34
CA VAL A 12 -16.82 -9.20 6.20
C VAL A 12 -16.32 -8.71 4.84
N VAL A 13 -17.06 -9.01 3.76
CA VAL A 13 -16.71 -8.55 2.41
C VAL A 13 -16.83 -7.03 2.29
N ALA A 14 -17.87 -6.42 2.89
CA ALA A 14 -18.01 -4.97 2.93
C ALA A 14 -16.84 -4.31 3.68
N GLY A 15 -16.51 -4.79 4.90
CA GLY A 15 -15.39 -4.24 5.67
C GLY A 15 -14.02 -4.42 4.99
N PHE A 16 -13.83 -5.48 4.21
CA PHE A 16 -12.63 -5.66 3.40
C PHE A 16 -12.56 -4.64 2.26
N LEU A 17 -13.65 -4.46 1.50
CA LEU A 17 -13.71 -3.51 0.38
C LEU A 17 -13.59 -2.04 0.82
N GLU A 18 -13.97 -1.75 2.06
CA GLU A 18 -13.89 -0.42 2.67
C GLU A 18 -12.49 -0.14 3.28
N SER A 19 -11.57 -1.11 3.20
CA SER A 19 -10.18 -0.93 3.63
C SER A 19 -9.44 0.04 2.71
N PRO A 20 -8.66 1.00 3.26
CA PRO A 20 -7.75 1.82 2.45
C PRO A 20 -6.86 0.99 1.52
N VAL A 21 -6.49 -0.22 1.97
CA VAL A 21 -5.67 -1.17 1.21
C VAL A 21 -6.34 -1.60 -0.08
N VAL A 22 -7.65 -1.81 -0.07
CA VAL A 22 -8.40 -2.19 -1.28
C VAL A 22 -8.48 -1.02 -2.26
N GLY A 23 -8.66 0.21 -1.76
CA GLY A 23 -8.55 1.42 -2.58
C GLY A 23 -7.19 1.60 -3.25
N MET A 24 -6.13 1.00 -2.70
CA MET A 24 -4.78 1.05 -3.28
C MET A 24 -4.46 -0.17 -4.15
N ALA A 25 -5.36 -1.16 -4.25
CA ALA A 25 -5.10 -2.40 -4.98
C ALA A 25 -4.80 -2.20 -6.48
N PRO A 26 -5.52 -1.34 -7.24
CA PRO A 26 -5.20 -1.10 -8.65
C PRO A 26 -3.76 -0.58 -8.85
N TRP A 27 -3.32 0.32 -7.98
CA TRP A 27 -1.96 0.85 -7.99
C TRP A 27 -0.90 -0.20 -7.64
N ILE A 28 -1.17 -1.04 -6.65
CA ILE A 28 -0.28 -2.14 -6.27
C ILE A 28 -0.18 -3.14 -7.42
N ILE A 29 -1.30 -3.50 -8.06
CA ILE A 29 -1.30 -4.39 -9.23
C ILE A 29 -0.48 -3.77 -10.35
N PHE A 30 -0.70 -2.48 -10.63
CA PHE A 30 0.04 -1.76 -11.65
C PHE A 30 1.54 -1.73 -11.37
N SER A 31 1.95 -1.35 -10.14
CA SER A 31 3.37 -1.21 -9.79
C SER A 31 4.13 -2.54 -9.84
N LEU A 32 3.49 -3.64 -9.49
CA LEU A 32 4.11 -4.97 -9.59
C LEU A 32 4.19 -5.47 -11.04
N LEU A 33 3.23 -5.12 -11.89
CA LEU A 33 3.15 -5.65 -13.25
C LEU A 33 3.86 -4.79 -14.30
N VAL A 34 3.98 -3.49 -14.07
CA VAL A 34 4.60 -2.57 -15.03
C VAL A 34 6.08 -2.91 -15.24
N GLY A 35 6.53 -2.73 -16.47
CA GLY A 35 7.92 -2.93 -16.89
C GLY A 35 8.03 -3.21 -18.40
N PRO A 36 9.25 -3.46 -18.90
CA PRO A 36 9.53 -3.61 -20.33
C PRO A 36 8.66 -4.71 -20.97
N GLY A 37 7.90 -4.36 -22.01
CA GLY A 37 6.96 -5.25 -22.69
C GLY A 37 5.71 -5.67 -21.89
N ARG A 38 5.51 -5.18 -20.67
CA ARG A 38 4.40 -5.56 -19.76
C ARG A 38 3.39 -4.44 -19.52
N PHE A 39 3.64 -3.25 -20.07
CA PHE A 39 2.85 -2.05 -19.83
C PHE A 39 1.36 -2.23 -20.14
N GLU A 40 1.01 -2.73 -21.33
CA GLU A 40 -0.40 -2.86 -21.74
C GLU A 40 -1.18 -3.78 -20.80
N ILE A 41 -0.59 -4.93 -20.44
CA ILE A 41 -1.20 -5.90 -19.52
C ILE A 41 -1.36 -5.26 -18.13
N ALA A 42 -0.36 -4.54 -17.63
CA ALA A 42 -0.42 -3.87 -16.34
C ALA A 42 -1.54 -2.82 -16.30
N VAL A 43 -1.65 -1.98 -17.33
CA VAL A 43 -2.70 -0.95 -17.42
C VAL A 43 -4.08 -1.58 -17.50
N VAL A 44 -4.28 -2.59 -18.35
CA VAL A 44 -5.58 -3.25 -18.53
C VAL A 44 -6.02 -3.93 -17.24
N LEU A 45 -5.13 -4.65 -16.55
CA LEU A 45 -5.45 -5.31 -15.30
C LEU A 45 -5.74 -4.30 -14.18
N ALA A 46 -4.98 -3.21 -14.10
CA ALA A 46 -5.22 -2.15 -13.12
C ALA A 46 -6.55 -1.42 -13.38
N LEU A 47 -6.87 -1.11 -14.64
CA LEU A 47 -8.14 -0.51 -15.02
C LEU A 47 -9.31 -1.46 -14.74
N ALA A 48 -9.17 -2.75 -15.07
CA ALA A 48 -10.18 -3.76 -14.77
C ALA A 48 -10.41 -3.90 -13.25
N ALA A 49 -9.34 -3.96 -12.46
CA ALA A 49 -9.42 -3.97 -11.01
C ALA A 49 -10.13 -2.71 -10.46
N THR A 50 -9.80 -1.53 -11.00
CA THR A 50 -10.47 -0.26 -10.64
C THR A 50 -11.97 -0.34 -10.89
N ILE A 51 -12.39 -0.74 -12.09
CA ILE A 51 -13.80 -0.83 -12.48
C ILE A 51 -14.53 -1.84 -11.58
N VAL A 52 -13.93 -3.01 -11.34
CA VAL A 52 -14.51 -4.05 -10.49
C VAL A 52 -14.67 -3.57 -9.05
N LEU A 53 -13.66 -2.92 -8.48
CA LEU A 53 -13.71 -2.43 -7.09
C LEU A 53 -14.73 -1.30 -6.93
N VAL A 54 -14.76 -0.34 -7.86
CA VAL A 54 -15.76 0.73 -7.87
C VAL A 54 -17.17 0.14 -8.01
N ALA A 55 -17.38 -0.77 -8.97
CA ALA A 55 -18.69 -1.40 -9.17
C ALA A 55 -19.12 -2.22 -7.96
N ALA A 56 -18.23 -3.04 -7.39
CA ALA A 56 -18.51 -3.83 -6.20
C ALA A 56 -18.86 -2.94 -5.00
N GLY A 57 -18.08 -1.88 -4.75
CA GLY A 57 -18.35 -0.92 -3.68
C GLY A 57 -19.72 -0.26 -3.83
N ARG A 58 -20.12 0.10 -5.06
CA ARG A 58 -21.44 0.69 -5.36
C ARG A 58 -22.60 -0.28 -5.19
N ILE A 59 -22.41 -1.53 -5.60
CA ILE A 59 -23.45 -2.56 -5.50
C ILE A 59 -23.68 -2.96 -4.04
N ILE A 60 -22.59 -3.09 -3.27
CA ILE A 60 -22.63 -3.53 -1.87
C ILE A 60 -23.08 -2.39 -0.97
N ASN A 61 -22.59 -1.17 -1.20
CA ASN A 61 -22.88 -0.02 -0.36
C ASN A 61 -23.46 1.12 -1.19
N LYS A 62 -24.78 1.07 -1.45
CA LYS A 62 -25.51 2.04 -2.29
C LYS A 62 -25.42 3.50 -1.80
N GLY A 63 -25.02 3.72 -0.55
CA GLY A 63 -24.80 5.04 0.05
C GLY A 63 -23.34 5.54 0.00
N SER A 64 -22.39 4.76 -0.53
CA SER A 64 -20.97 5.14 -0.57
C SER A 64 -20.76 6.40 -1.41
N THR A 65 -20.06 7.38 -0.84
CA THR A 65 -19.59 8.56 -1.56
C THR A 65 -18.42 8.20 -2.48
N TRP A 66 -18.19 9.01 -3.51
CA TRP A 66 -16.99 8.88 -4.33
C TRP A 66 -15.74 9.17 -3.50
N LYS A 67 -14.80 8.24 -3.49
CA LYS A 67 -13.51 8.40 -2.82
C LYS A 67 -12.50 9.02 -3.77
N LEU A 68 -11.56 9.80 -3.22
CA LEU A 68 -10.53 10.51 -3.99
C LEU A 68 -9.67 9.51 -4.78
N LEU A 69 -9.29 8.40 -4.16
CA LEU A 69 -8.55 7.31 -4.81
C LEU A 69 -9.38 6.74 -5.97
N GLU A 70 -10.62 6.29 -5.76
CA GLU A 70 -11.46 5.74 -6.85
C GLU A 70 -11.52 6.63 -8.10
N ILE A 71 -11.65 7.95 -7.93
CA ILE A 71 -11.63 8.90 -9.05
C ILE A 71 -10.22 9.00 -9.66
N ALA A 72 -9.20 9.11 -8.83
CA ALA A 72 -7.82 9.19 -9.28
C ALA A 72 -7.39 7.93 -10.05
N ASP A 73 -7.75 6.75 -9.57
CA ASP A 73 -7.53 5.44 -10.21
C ASP A 73 -8.17 5.44 -11.60
N LEU A 74 -9.45 5.77 -11.67
CA LEU A 74 -10.22 5.74 -12.92
C LEU A 74 -9.63 6.70 -13.94
N VAL A 75 -9.33 7.94 -13.52
CA VAL A 75 -8.75 8.96 -14.40
C VAL A 75 -7.35 8.54 -14.85
N PHE A 76 -6.48 8.14 -13.92
CA PHE A 76 -5.10 7.80 -14.22
C PHE A 76 -5.01 6.59 -15.16
N PHE A 77 -5.68 5.48 -14.84
CA PHE A 77 -5.61 4.28 -15.66
C PHE A 77 -6.35 4.43 -16.98
N ALA A 78 -7.45 5.19 -17.05
CA ALA A 78 -8.09 5.49 -18.33
C ALA A 78 -7.18 6.33 -19.24
N VAL A 79 -6.54 7.38 -18.69
CA VAL A 79 -5.57 8.20 -19.44
C VAL A 79 -4.40 7.33 -19.90
N MET A 80 -3.86 6.48 -19.02
CA MET A 80 -2.75 5.59 -19.35
C MET A 80 -3.13 4.58 -20.44
N ALA A 81 -4.36 4.04 -20.41
CA ALA A 81 -4.87 3.14 -21.43
C ALA A 81 -5.04 3.82 -22.79
N VAL A 82 -5.61 5.04 -22.80
CA VAL A 82 -5.78 5.84 -24.02
C VAL A 82 -4.42 6.21 -24.62
N ILE A 83 -3.48 6.68 -23.79
CA ILE A 83 -2.13 6.98 -24.24
C ILE A 83 -1.46 5.71 -24.77
N GLY A 84 -1.53 4.58 -24.06
CA GLY A 84 -0.98 3.31 -24.53
C GLY A 84 -1.51 2.89 -25.90
N ALA A 85 -2.83 3.01 -26.10
CA ALA A 85 -3.50 2.66 -27.35
C ALA A 85 -3.11 3.58 -28.51
N LEU A 86 -2.96 4.88 -28.27
CA LEU A 86 -2.74 5.90 -29.31
C LEU A 86 -1.26 6.33 -29.48
N ALA A 87 -0.38 5.94 -28.56
CA ALA A 87 1.02 6.34 -28.55
C ALA A 87 1.83 5.72 -29.70
N SER A 88 2.80 6.49 -30.21
CA SER A 88 3.83 5.98 -31.11
C SER A 88 4.79 5.02 -30.38
N ASP A 89 5.53 4.20 -31.14
CA ASP A 89 6.47 3.21 -30.60
C ASP A 89 7.55 3.81 -29.69
N GLY A 90 7.89 5.10 -29.88
CA GLY A 90 8.81 5.82 -29.00
C GLY A 90 8.19 6.12 -27.63
N THR A 91 6.96 6.62 -27.62
CA THR A 91 6.22 6.91 -26.38
C THR A 91 5.87 5.63 -25.63
N ARG A 92 5.53 4.54 -26.31
CA ARG A 92 5.30 3.23 -25.67
C ARG A 92 6.54 2.72 -24.93
N ARG A 93 7.72 2.77 -25.56
CA ARG A 93 8.99 2.41 -24.91
C ARG A 93 9.31 3.28 -23.70
N TRP A 94 9.01 4.58 -23.79
CA TRP A 94 9.16 5.48 -22.64
C TRP A 94 8.22 5.09 -21.50
N LEU A 95 6.95 4.79 -21.79
CA LEU A 95 5.99 4.36 -20.77
C LEU A 95 6.35 2.99 -20.17
N GLU A 96 6.83 2.05 -20.97
CA GLU A 96 7.30 0.76 -20.47
C GLU A 96 8.46 0.89 -19.47
N THR A 97 9.27 1.94 -19.64
CA THR A 97 10.38 2.23 -18.74
C THR A 97 9.90 3.02 -17.52
N TYR A 98 9.21 4.15 -17.75
CA TYR A 98 8.97 5.17 -16.73
C TYR A 98 7.57 5.17 -16.11
N ALA A 99 6.64 4.32 -16.57
CA ALA A 99 5.26 4.40 -16.07
C ALA A 99 5.15 3.99 -14.59
N GLY A 100 6.05 3.15 -14.08
CA GLY A 100 6.13 2.84 -12.65
C GLY A 100 6.47 4.07 -11.81
N GLU A 101 7.45 4.85 -12.25
CA GLU A 101 7.89 6.10 -11.63
C GLU A 101 6.79 7.15 -11.70
N VAL A 102 6.18 7.32 -12.88
CA VAL A 102 5.05 8.24 -13.08
C VAL A 102 3.89 7.90 -12.14
N SER A 103 3.58 6.62 -11.99
CA SER A 103 2.53 6.12 -11.10
C SER A 103 2.85 6.39 -9.63
N ASN A 104 4.07 6.07 -9.18
CA ASN A 104 4.52 6.37 -7.82
C ASN A 104 4.52 7.88 -7.53
N ILE A 105 4.95 8.71 -8.47
CA ILE A 105 4.91 10.18 -8.34
C ILE A 105 3.47 10.67 -8.26
N ALA A 106 2.56 10.14 -9.09
CA ALA A 106 1.14 10.49 -9.02
C ALA A 106 0.56 10.17 -7.62
N LEU A 107 0.90 9.01 -7.05
CA LEU A 107 0.48 8.62 -5.70
C LEU A 107 1.07 9.49 -4.61
N VAL A 108 2.33 9.90 -4.73
CA VAL A 108 2.96 10.90 -3.83
C VAL A 108 2.17 12.21 -3.86
N LEU A 109 1.85 12.70 -5.06
CA LEU A 109 1.08 13.93 -5.23
C LEU A 109 -0.35 13.80 -4.68
N ILE A 110 -1.01 12.67 -4.88
CA ILE A 110 -2.33 12.40 -4.29
C ILE A 110 -2.24 12.37 -2.76
N ALA A 111 -1.26 11.66 -2.21
CA ALA A 111 -1.10 11.52 -0.76
C ALA A 111 -0.81 12.87 -0.09
N PHE A 112 0.25 13.58 -0.51
CA PHE A 112 0.61 14.87 0.07
C PHE A 112 -0.36 15.99 -0.32
N GLY A 113 -0.90 15.96 -1.55
CA GLY A 113 -1.93 16.90 -1.99
C GLY A 113 -3.21 16.78 -1.18
N SER A 114 -3.66 15.55 -0.88
CA SER A 114 -4.82 15.30 -0.01
C SER A 114 -4.61 15.86 1.40
N MET A 115 -3.40 15.75 1.95
CA MET A 115 -3.05 16.37 3.24
C MET A 115 -2.99 17.90 3.15
N ALA A 116 -2.48 18.46 2.05
CA ALA A 116 -2.39 19.91 1.85
C ALA A 116 -3.78 20.57 1.79
N VAL A 117 -4.76 19.91 1.16
CA VAL A 117 -6.18 20.34 1.18
C VAL A 117 -6.92 19.96 2.47
N ARG A 118 -6.19 19.44 3.47
CA ARG A 118 -6.66 19.03 4.79
C ARG A 118 -7.63 17.84 4.83
N VAL A 119 -7.73 17.08 3.74
CA VAL A 119 -8.59 15.91 3.62
C VAL A 119 -7.73 14.72 3.19
N PRO A 120 -6.97 14.09 4.13
CA PRO A 120 -6.13 12.94 3.80
C PRO A 120 -6.95 11.84 3.13
N PHE A 121 -6.45 11.25 2.04
CA PHE A 121 -7.23 10.30 1.24
C PHE A 121 -7.72 9.10 2.06
N THR A 122 -6.98 8.68 3.09
CA THR A 122 -7.36 7.56 3.96
C THR A 122 -8.59 7.88 4.82
N LEU A 123 -8.88 9.16 5.05
CA LEU A 123 -9.99 9.59 5.91
C LEU A 123 -11.35 9.13 5.37
N GLN A 124 -11.53 9.14 4.05
CA GLN A 124 -12.79 8.74 3.42
C GLN A 124 -13.07 7.25 3.64
N TYR A 125 -12.04 6.40 3.57
CA TYR A 125 -12.13 4.98 3.88
C TYR A 125 -12.33 4.73 5.38
N ALA A 126 -11.58 5.46 6.23
CA ALA A 126 -11.66 5.28 7.68
C ALA A 126 -13.03 5.67 8.27
N ARG A 127 -13.75 6.63 7.65
CA ARG A 127 -15.10 7.03 8.08
C ARG A 127 -16.14 5.94 7.88
N GLU A 128 -15.96 5.06 6.90
CA GLU A 128 -16.89 3.96 6.65
C GLU A 128 -16.74 2.84 7.71
N GLN A 129 -15.57 2.74 8.33
CA GLN A 129 -15.26 1.69 9.32
C GLN A 129 -15.44 2.14 10.78
N VAL A 130 -15.64 3.44 11.03
CA VAL A 130 -15.66 4.02 12.37
C VAL A 130 -16.97 4.76 12.58
N ASP A 131 -17.57 4.65 13.77
CA ASP A 131 -18.82 5.33 14.08
C ASP A 131 -18.72 6.86 13.88
N PRO A 132 -19.78 7.52 13.36
CA PRO A 132 -19.79 8.95 13.10
C PRO A 132 -19.42 9.84 14.29
N GLU A 133 -19.68 9.39 15.52
CA GLU A 133 -19.31 10.09 16.75
C GLU A 133 -17.80 10.34 16.87
N TYR A 134 -16.98 9.44 16.32
CA TYR A 134 -15.51 9.54 16.42
C TYR A 134 -14.87 10.30 15.25
N TRP A 135 -15.62 10.61 14.19
CA TRP A 135 -15.09 11.21 12.94
C TRP A 135 -14.37 12.56 13.14
N HIS A 136 -14.75 13.30 14.18
CA HIS A 136 -14.20 14.62 14.49
C HIS A 136 -13.21 14.59 15.66
N THR A 137 -12.88 13.41 16.20
CA THR A 137 -11.93 13.33 17.30
C THR A 137 -10.51 13.65 16.83
N PRO A 138 -9.71 14.39 17.62
CA PRO A 138 -8.32 14.69 17.27
C PRO A 138 -7.49 13.43 17.03
N THR A 139 -7.75 12.36 17.78
CA THR A 139 -7.06 11.07 17.63
C THR A 139 -7.35 10.44 16.28
N PHE A 140 -8.61 10.39 15.85
CA PHE A 140 -8.99 9.83 14.55
C PHE A 140 -8.38 10.62 13.38
N LEU A 141 -8.47 11.95 13.43
CA LEU A 141 -7.89 12.80 12.39
C LEU A 141 -6.37 12.64 12.33
N ARG A 142 -5.66 12.79 13.45
CA ARG A 142 -4.19 12.62 13.49
C ARG A 142 -3.76 11.25 12.97
N THR A 143 -4.50 10.19 13.31
CA THR A 143 -4.20 8.83 12.85
C THR A 143 -4.24 8.75 11.33
N ASN A 144 -5.27 9.30 10.70
CA ASN A 144 -5.39 9.33 9.24
C ASN A 144 -4.29 10.18 8.56
N TYR A 145 -3.89 11.29 9.15
CA TYR A 145 -2.74 12.07 8.65
C TYR A 145 -1.44 11.26 8.70
N TYR A 146 -1.18 10.55 9.81
CA TYR A 146 0.02 9.72 9.91
C TYR A 146 0.00 8.57 8.91
N ILE A 147 -1.13 7.88 8.77
CA ILE A 147 -1.28 6.78 7.79
C ILE A 147 -1.08 7.32 6.37
N THR A 148 -1.75 8.41 6.00
CA THR A 148 -1.58 9.05 4.68
C THR A 148 -0.14 9.48 4.43
N GLY A 149 0.54 10.05 5.44
CA GLY A 149 1.94 10.44 5.36
C GLY A 149 2.87 9.24 5.16
N VAL A 150 2.64 8.12 5.86
CA VAL A 150 3.44 6.90 5.68
C VAL A 150 3.24 6.31 4.27
N TRP A 151 2.03 6.34 3.74
CA TRP A 151 1.79 5.97 2.34
C TRP A 151 2.51 6.90 1.37
N GLY A 152 2.40 8.22 1.55
CA GLY A 152 3.13 9.19 0.73
C GLY A 152 4.64 8.98 0.77
N LEU A 153 5.21 8.66 1.94
CA LEU A 153 6.63 8.32 2.08
C LEU A 153 6.98 7.00 1.41
N ALA A 154 6.14 5.96 1.53
CA ALA A 154 6.37 4.68 0.87
C ALA A 154 6.40 4.84 -0.66
N PHE A 155 5.46 5.59 -1.23
CA PHE A 155 5.45 5.89 -2.66
C PHE A 155 6.64 6.75 -3.09
N LEU A 156 7.08 7.68 -2.24
CA LEU A 156 8.27 8.49 -2.52
C LEU A 156 9.54 7.64 -2.52
N VAL A 157 9.68 6.71 -1.58
CA VAL A 157 10.79 5.75 -1.55
C VAL A 157 10.75 4.86 -2.79
N ALA A 158 9.58 4.38 -3.20
CA ALA A 158 9.41 3.58 -4.41
C ALA A 158 9.80 4.38 -5.68
N ALA A 159 9.34 5.62 -5.81
CA ALA A 159 9.70 6.51 -6.91
C ALA A 159 11.21 6.79 -6.96
N ALA A 160 11.82 7.09 -5.81
CA ALA A 160 13.25 7.35 -5.72
C ALA A 160 14.08 6.09 -6.05
N ALA A 161 13.64 4.92 -5.60
CA ALA A 161 14.29 3.65 -5.92
C ALA A 161 14.21 3.33 -7.42
N GLY A 162 13.03 3.45 -8.03
CA GLY A 162 12.85 3.27 -9.48
C GLY A 162 13.71 4.23 -10.28
N ALA A 163 13.64 5.53 -9.97
CA ALA A 163 14.46 6.56 -10.60
C ALA A 163 15.97 6.29 -10.44
N TYR A 164 16.42 5.78 -9.30
CA TYR A 164 17.82 5.39 -9.11
C TYR A 164 18.21 4.18 -9.99
N GLY A 165 17.34 3.17 -10.09
CA GLY A 165 17.52 2.02 -10.97
C GLY A 165 17.64 2.42 -12.44
N ASP A 166 16.79 3.33 -12.89
CA ASP A 166 16.71 3.75 -14.28
C ASP A 166 17.80 4.75 -14.66
N LEU A 167 17.96 5.81 -13.86
CA LEU A 167 18.82 6.95 -14.21
C LEU A 167 20.28 6.75 -13.78
N VAL A 168 20.54 6.01 -12.71
CA VAL A 168 21.90 5.82 -12.18
C VAL A 168 22.44 4.46 -12.60
N LEU A 169 21.69 3.39 -12.34
CA LEU A 169 22.13 2.03 -12.66
C LEU A 169 21.92 1.67 -14.14
N HIS A 170 21.13 2.46 -14.89
CA HIS A 170 20.76 2.17 -16.28
C HIS A 170 20.20 0.75 -16.45
N ASN A 171 19.54 0.23 -15.42
CA ASN A 171 19.02 -1.13 -15.36
C ASN A 171 17.59 -1.13 -14.81
N PRO A 172 16.60 -0.88 -15.68
CA PRO A 172 15.18 -0.86 -15.29
C PRO A 172 14.65 -2.21 -14.79
N ASN A 173 15.38 -3.30 -15.05
CA ASN A 173 15.02 -4.64 -14.60
C ASN A 173 15.75 -5.04 -13.30
N ASN A 174 16.42 -4.11 -12.62
CA ASN A 174 17.09 -4.41 -11.37
C ASN A 174 16.06 -4.83 -10.30
N ILE A 175 16.22 -6.05 -9.78
CA ILE A 175 15.30 -6.64 -8.80
C ILE A 175 15.19 -5.83 -7.50
N TRP A 176 16.27 -5.14 -7.10
CA TRP A 176 16.29 -4.34 -5.87
C TRP A 176 15.44 -3.09 -5.98
N THR A 177 15.66 -2.29 -7.03
CA THR A 177 14.96 -1.02 -7.26
C THR A 177 13.55 -1.24 -7.82
N GLY A 178 13.39 -2.24 -8.69
CA GLY A 178 12.12 -2.55 -9.34
C GLY A 178 11.14 -3.34 -8.47
N TRP A 179 11.61 -4.19 -7.55
CA TRP A 179 10.73 -5.09 -6.80
C TRP A 179 10.94 -5.03 -5.28
N ILE A 180 12.16 -5.29 -4.80
CA ILE A 180 12.41 -5.50 -3.37
C ILE A 180 12.07 -4.25 -2.56
N ILE A 181 12.59 -3.09 -2.96
CA ILE A 181 12.36 -1.83 -2.23
C ILE A 181 10.88 -1.44 -2.29
N GLN A 182 10.22 -1.61 -3.43
CA GLN A 182 8.79 -1.30 -3.57
C GLN A 182 7.93 -2.21 -2.68
N ILE A 183 8.17 -3.52 -2.68
CA ILE A 183 7.45 -4.48 -1.84
C ILE A 183 7.65 -4.15 -0.36
N LEU A 184 8.89 -3.87 0.06
CA LEU A 184 9.17 -3.51 1.45
C LEU A 184 8.46 -2.22 1.86
N ALA A 185 8.46 -1.19 1.01
CA ALA A 185 7.77 0.06 1.28
C ALA A 185 6.25 -0.13 1.40
N ILE A 186 5.63 -0.88 0.47
CA ILE A 186 4.20 -1.19 0.50
C ILE A 186 3.85 -1.98 1.76
N VAL A 187 4.61 -3.04 2.08
CA VAL A 187 4.34 -3.87 3.26
C VAL A 187 4.51 -3.07 4.54
N ALA A 188 5.53 -2.20 4.63
CA ALA A 188 5.69 -1.30 5.77
C ALA A 188 4.47 -0.38 5.95
N ALA A 189 3.97 0.21 4.86
CA ALA A 189 2.78 1.06 4.90
C ALA A 189 1.51 0.27 5.29
N LEU A 190 1.32 -0.93 4.76
CA LEU A 190 0.22 -1.83 5.12
C LEU A 190 0.26 -2.20 6.60
N ARG A 191 1.43 -2.59 7.11
CA ARG A 191 1.60 -2.94 8.53
C ARG A 191 1.39 -1.76 9.44
N PHE A 192 1.88 -0.58 9.06
CA PHE A 192 1.62 0.64 9.82
C PHE A 192 0.13 0.99 9.84
N THR A 193 -0.57 0.84 8.71
CA THR A 193 -2.02 1.09 8.59
C THR A 193 -2.83 0.19 9.52
N ALA A 194 -2.43 -1.08 9.67
CA ALA A 194 -3.09 -2.02 10.57
C ALA A 194 -2.73 -1.81 12.04
N TRP A 195 -1.45 -1.53 12.35
CA TRP A 195 -0.95 -1.49 13.73
C TRP A 195 -1.18 -0.14 14.42
N TYR A 196 -1.02 0.98 13.71
CA TYR A 196 -1.00 2.31 14.32
C TYR A 196 -2.34 2.76 14.95
N PRO A 197 -3.53 2.46 14.38
CA PRO A 197 -4.80 2.82 15.00
C PRO A 197 -4.98 2.25 16.40
N ASP A 198 -4.55 1.01 16.64
CA ASP A 198 -4.64 0.35 17.94
C ASP A 198 -3.71 0.99 18.96
N VAL A 199 -2.50 1.37 18.54
CA VAL A 199 -1.55 2.14 19.37
C VAL A 199 -2.13 3.49 19.73
N ALA A 200 -2.71 4.20 18.77
CA ALA A 200 -3.32 5.52 19.00
C ALA A 200 -4.51 5.42 19.98
N ARG A 201 -5.33 4.37 19.85
CA ARG A 201 -6.44 4.08 20.76
C ARG A 201 -5.96 3.77 22.18
N ALA A 202 -4.97 2.88 22.32
CA ALA A 202 -4.40 2.52 23.63
C ALA A 202 -3.75 3.73 24.32
N ARG A 203 -3.04 4.59 23.58
CA ARG A 203 -2.47 5.84 24.12
C ARG A 203 -3.55 6.82 24.58
N ALA A 204 -4.62 7.00 23.79
CA ALA A 204 -5.72 7.88 24.15
C ALA A 204 -6.45 7.41 25.42
N LEU A 205 -6.70 6.10 25.56
CA LEU A 205 -7.34 5.53 26.75
C LEU A 205 -6.48 5.71 28.01
N ARG A 206 -5.17 5.45 27.91
CA ARG A 206 -4.22 5.68 29.01
C ARG A 206 -4.15 7.14 29.43
N ALA A 207 -4.09 8.07 28.47
CA ALA A 207 -4.10 9.51 28.76
C ALA A 207 -5.40 9.95 29.45
N ALA A 208 -6.52 9.29 29.15
CA ALA A 208 -7.80 9.52 29.80
C ALA A 208 -7.98 8.78 31.15
N GLY A 209 -6.96 8.07 31.64
CA GLY A 209 -7.03 7.28 32.86
C GLY A 209 -8.02 6.11 32.81
N ARG A 210 -8.44 5.70 31.61
CA ARG A 210 -9.41 4.62 31.42
C ARG A 210 -8.69 3.28 31.22
N PRO A 211 -9.19 2.18 31.81
CA PRO A 211 -8.68 0.85 31.48
C PRO A 211 -8.91 0.58 29.98
N GLY A 212 -7.87 0.10 29.32
CA GLY A 212 -7.87 -0.19 27.89
C GLY A 212 -6.87 -1.30 27.57
N PRO A 213 -6.99 -1.95 26.40
CA PRO A 213 -6.05 -2.98 25.98
C PRO A 213 -4.62 -2.44 25.96
N GLU A 214 -3.65 -3.31 26.26
CA GLU A 214 -2.24 -2.94 26.14
C GLU A 214 -1.92 -2.58 24.69
N PRO A 215 -1.08 -1.54 24.45
CA PRO A 215 -0.70 -1.14 23.11
C PRO A 215 0.01 -2.31 22.44
N PRO A 216 -0.30 -2.60 21.17
CA PRO A 216 0.32 -3.70 20.47
C PRO A 216 1.85 -3.54 20.43
N HIS A 217 2.57 -4.64 20.65
CA HIS A 217 4.02 -4.64 20.73
C HIS A 217 4.64 -4.22 19.38
N LEU A 218 5.78 -3.51 19.44
CA LEU A 218 6.54 -3.17 18.24
C LEU A 218 6.96 -4.41 17.44
N ALA A 219 7.13 -5.55 18.12
CA ALA A 219 7.46 -6.81 17.47
C ALA A 219 6.40 -7.23 16.43
N GLY A 220 5.12 -7.02 16.72
CA GLY A 220 4.02 -7.30 15.80
C GLY A 220 4.04 -6.44 14.52
N MET A 221 4.63 -5.24 14.56
CA MET A 221 4.81 -4.40 13.36
C MET A 221 5.88 -4.99 12.43
N PHE A 222 7.02 -5.41 12.98
CA PHE A 222 8.16 -5.88 12.20
C PHE A 222 8.09 -7.35 11.79
N LEU A 223 7.22 -8.15 12.40
CA LEU A 223 7.13 -9.59 12.14
C LEU A 223 6.95 -9.91 10.64
N PRO A 224 6.05 -9.25 9.88
CA PRO A 224 5.88 -9.59 8.46
C PRO A 224 7.02 -9.07 7.58
N LEU A 225 7.67 -7.97 7.98
CA LEU A 225 8.87 -7.48 7.30
C LEU A 225 10.03 -8.45 7.48
N ALA A 226 10.20 -9.01 8.68
CA ALA A 226 11.18 -10.06 8.95
C ALA A 226 10.87 -11.34 8.15
N GLY A 227 9.60 -11.70 8.05
CA GLY A 227 9.15 -12.84 7.25
C GLY A 227 9.43 -12.68 5.76
N LEU A 228 9.39 -11.46 5.22
CA LEU A 228 9.72 -11.16 3.82
C LEU A 228 11.21 -11.30 3.49
N LEU A 229 12.11 -11.24 4.48
CA LEU A 229 13.54 -11.40 4.23
C LEU A 229 13.88 -12.79 3.66
N VAL A 230 13.08 -13.82 4.00
CA VAL A 230 13.26 -15.18 3.47
C VAL A 230 12.94 -15.26 1.96
N PRO A 231 11.73 -14.91 1.47
CA PRO A 231 11.45 -14.92 0.04
C PRO A 231 12.31 -13.91 -0.73
N ILE A 232 12.66 -12.75 -0.14
CA ILE A 232 13.63 -11.83 -0.75
C ILE A 232 14.99 -12.50 -0.91
N GLY A 233 15.49 -13.17 0.13
CA GLY A 233 16.76 -13.89 0.06
C GLY A 233 16.73 -15.02 -0.98
N ILE A 234 15.62 -15.76 -1.10
CA ILE A 234 15.42 -16.75 -2.17
C ILE A 234 15.45 -16.08 -3.55
N ALA A 235 14.76 -14.94 -3.72
CA ALA A 235 14.77 -14.21 -4.99
C ALA A 235 16.18 -13.72 -5.36
N VAL A 236 16.95 -13.21 -4.39
CA VAL A 236 18.35 -12.81 -4.61
C VAL A 236 19.19 -14.00 -5.09
N LEU A 237 19.00 -15.19 -4.50
CA LEU A 237 19.71 -16.41 -4.94
C LEU A 237 19.34 -16.88 -6.35
N ILE A 238 18.13 -16.57 -6.83
CA ILE A 238 17.63 -17.00 -8.16
C ILE A 238 18.01 -15.99 -9.24
N PHE A 239 17.95 -14.70 -8.93
CA PHE A 239 18.02 -13.62 -9.93
C PHE A 239 19.34 -12.84 -9.89
N ASP A 240 20.19 -13.04 -8.88
CA ASP A 240 21.46 -12.30 -8.73
C ASP A 240 22.59 -13.20 -8.21
N ASP A 241 23.18 -13.97 -9.12
CA ASP A 241 24.23 -14.96 -8.84
C ASP A 241 25.47 -14.38 -8.13
N ASN A 242 25.71 -13.07 -8.30
CA ASN A 242 26.90 -12.40 -7.77
C ASN A 242 26.84 -12.10 -6.26
N VAL A 243 25.65 -12.18 -5.65
CA VAL A 243 25.42 -11.85 -4.22
C VAL A 243 24.76 -12.99 -3.45
N TRP A 244 25.19 -14.22 -3.73
CA TRP A 244 24.68 -15.41 -3.04
C TRP A 244 24.81 -15.32 -1.51
N TRP A 245 25.90 -14.73 -1.01
CA TRP A 245 26.14 -14.54 0.43
C TRP A 245 25.07 -13.63 1.07
N LEU A 246 24.58 -12.63 0.34
CA LEU A 246 23.52 -11.73 0.79
C LEU A 246 22.19 -12.47 0.82
N GLY A 247 21.89 -13.27 -0.20
CA GLY A 247 20.70 -14.12 -0.23
C GLY A 247 20.63 -15.08 0.97
N VAL A 248 21.73 -15.78 1.27
CA VAL A 248 21.84 -16.65 2.46
C VAL A 248 21.72 -15.84 3.75
N ALA A 249 22.39 -14.68 3.85
CA ALA A 249 22.32 -13.83 5.03
C ALA A 249 20.89 -13.32 5.30
N LEU A 250 20.12 -12.99 4.26
CA LEU A 250 18.73 -12.57 4.37
C LEU A 250 17.81 -13.72 4.83
N ILE A 251 18.02 -14.93 4.32
CA ILE A 251 17.25 -16.11 4.75
C ILE A 251 17.51 -16.44 6.22
N VAL A 252 18.78 -16.53 6.60
CA VAL A 252 19.18 -16.86 7.98
C VAL A 252 18.78 -15.73 8.93
N GLY A 253 19.12 -14.49 8.59
CA GLY A 253 18.77 -13.30 9.36
C GLY A 253 17.27 -13.12 9.51
N GLY A 254 16.49 -13.31 8.44
CA GLY A 254 15.03 -13.27 8.46
C GLY A 254 14.41 -14.33 9.35
N SER A 255 14.93 -15.56 9.28
CA SER A 255 14.47 -16.67 10.12
C SER A 255 14.77 -16.43 11.60
N LEU A 256 15.96 -15.94 11.93
CA LEU A 256 16.37 -15.62 13.30
C LEU A 256 15.60 -14.41 13.84
N LEU A 257 15.44 -13.35 13.05
CA LEU A 257 14.69 -12.17 13.43
C LEU A 257 13.22 -12.50 13.66
N THR A 258 12.62 -13.31 12.78
CA THR A 258 11.23 -13.78 12.97
C THR A 258 11.09 -14.56 14.27
N LYS A 259 11.98 -15.52 14.54
CA LYS A 259 11.99 -16.28 15.81
C LYS A 259 12.13 -15.36 17.02
N ALA A 260 13.04 -14.39 16.97
CA ALA A 260 13.27 -13.45 18.07
C ALA A 260 12.08 -12.51 18.31
N LEU A 261 11.39 -12.09 17.25
CA LEU A 261 10.19 -11.26 17.34
C LEU A 261 8.99 -12.05 17.85
N THR A 262 8.82 -13.32 17.42
CA THR A 262 7.78 -14.22 17.94
C THR A 262 7.99 -14.51 19.42
N ALA A 263 9.24 -14.66 19.89
CA ALA A 263 9.53 -14.89 21.30
C ALA A 263 9.24 -13.67 22.21
N ARG A 264 9.05 -12.48 21.64
CA ARG A 264 8.78 -11.21 22.35
C ARG A 264 7.33 -10.75 22.24
N ASN A 265 6.51 -11.49 21.52
CA ASN A 265 5.12 -11.19 21.22
C ASN A 265 4.20 -12.21 21.88
#